data_AF-A0A6V8LRD4-F1
#
_entry.id   AF-A0A6V8LRD4-F1
#
_cell.length_a   1.000
_cell.length_b   1.000
_cell.length_c   1.000
_cell.angle_alpha   90.00
_cell.angle_beta   90.00
_cell.angle_gamma   90.00
#
_symmetry.space_group_name_H-M   'P 1'
#
loop_
_entity.id
_entity.type
_entity.pdbx_description
1 polymer ?
#
loop_
_entity_poly.entity_id
_entity_poly.type
_entity_poly.pdbx_seq_one_letter_code
_entity_poly.pdbx_strand_id
1 'polypeptide(L)'
;MPDAAANALPRSRAGFSSKAWRRASQALWLLLLGQWSFYGIFRCPFVVPFVSCQNCPVLTCHGRLFSVFWGFWALLPLSALLFGRAFCGWACPGGLVNQLLGMAAPLKARAARFTPWFAPAGGLIALAVCGYVWFSMGQPRANVPIRTGEFFQAVALTFEHADRLWIVRTAVVLGLTALGLGLANAWCRYACPMGAALESVKRASLFKVFMTPDCNGCDACRRVCEMGARPAETNCTNCADCLDACPKDAIRLGRKP
;
A
#
# COMPACT_ATOMS: atom_id res chain seq x y z
N MET A 1 28.04 -22.96 3.52
CA MET A 1 27.02 -22.81 2.46
C MET A 1 27.31 -21.54 1.68
N PRO A 2 28.01 -21.60 0.53
CA PRO A 2 28.59 -20.45 -0.17
C PRO A 2 27.65 -19.72 -1.15
N ASP A 3 26.45 -20.23 -1.42
CA ASP A 3 25.68 -19.81 -2.61
C ASP A 3 24.77 -18.58 -2.42
N ALA A 4 24.65 -18.03 -1.20
CA ALA A 4 23.83 -16.85 -0.95
C ALA A 4 24.42 -15.55 -1.56
N ALA A 5 25.71 -15.57 -1.93
CA ALA A 5 26.38 -14.40 -2.51
C ALA A 5 26.10 -14.21 -4.01
N ALA A 6 25.82 -15.29 -4.76
CA ALA A 6 25.69 -15.24 -6.22
C ALA A 6 24.41 -14.55 -6.72
N ASN A 7 23.34 -14.53 -5.91
CA ASN A 7 22.02 -13.98 -6.27
C ASN A 7 21.66 -12.67 -5.55
N ALA A 8 22.59 -12.10 -4.78
CA ALA A 8 22.39 -10.83 -4.09
C ALA A 8 22.81 -9.67 -5.00
N LEU A 9 21.95 -8.66 -5.15
CA LEU A 9 22.34 -7.42 -5.84
C LEU A 9 23.49 -6.76 -5.06
N PRO A 10 24.56 -6.30 -5.73
CA PRO A 10 25.69 -5.67 -5.06
C PRO A 10 25.21 -4.44 -4.29
N ARG A 11 25.66 -4.29 -3.04
CA ARG A 11 25.50 -3.04 -2.27
C ARG A 11 26.12 -1.91 -3.10
N SER A 12 25.34 -0.86 -3.37
CA SER A 12 25.87 0.37 -3.98
C SER A 12 26.85 1.03 -3.02
N ARG A 13 28.15 0.72 -3.17
CA ARG A 13 29.24 1.40 -2.46
C ARG A 13 29.52 2.83 -2.97
N ALA A 14 28.68 3.36 -3.85
CA ALA A 14 28.80 4.71 -4.39
C ALA A 14 27.45 5.43 -4.28
N GLY A 15 27.34 6.43 -3.39
CA GLY A 15 26.37 7.54 -3.41
C GLY A 15 24.85 7.26 -3.48
N PHE A 16 24.41 6.02 -3.67
CA PHE A 16 23.03 5.67 -4.00
C PHE A 16 22.29 5.27 -2.72
N SER A 17 21.69 6.24 -2.04
CA SER A 17 20.87 5.95 -0.85
C SER A 17 19.56 5.30 -1.28
N SER A 18 19.33 4.05 -0.83
CA SER A 18 18.08 3.32 -1.07
C SER A 18 16.84 4.13 -0.66
N LYS A 19 16.98 4.93 0.40
CA LYS A 19 15.95 5.85 0.89
C LYS A 19 15.69 7.00 -0.09
N ALA A 20 16.73 7.65 -0.62
CA ALA A 20 16.56 8.78 -1.54
C ALA A 20 15.84 8.34 -2.81
N TRP A 21 16.24 7.20 -3.39
CA TRP A 21 15.58 6.61 -4.55
C TRP A 21 14.11 6.26 -4.26
N ARG A 22 13.83 5.66 -3.08
CA ARG A 22 12.46 5.37 -2.67
C ARG A 22 11.62 6.63 -2.50
N ARG A 23 12.16 7.70 -1.91
CA ARG A 23 11.43 8.97 -1.74
C ARG A 23 11.16 9.62 -3.11
N ALA A 24 12.12 9.58 -4.03
CA ALA A 24 11.93 10.05 -5.40
C ALA A 24 10.84 9.25 -6.13
N SER A 25 10.83 7.92 -6.02
CA SER A 25 9.78 7.09 -6.62
C SER A 25 8.40 7.38 -6.03
N GLN A 26 8.31 7.53 -4.70
CA GLN A 26 7.07 7.86 -4.01
C GLN A 26 6.51 9.21 -4.46
N ALA A 27 7.36 10.22 -4.63
CA ALA A 27 6.95 11.53 -5.12
C ALA A 27 6.46 11.47 -6.57
N LEU A 28 7.19 10.77 -7.45
CA LEU A 28 6.77 10.56 -8.83
C LEU A 28 5.42 9.86 -8.92
N TRP A 29 5.24 8.76 -8.19
CA TRP A 29 3.98 8.02 -8.19
C TRP A 29 2.85 8.75 -7.50
N LEU A 30 3.12 9.64 -6.54
CA LEU A 30 2.11 10.54 -6.00
C LEU A 30 1.61 11.50 -7.07
N LEU A 31 2.48 12.04 -7.92
CA LEU A 31 2.06 12.90 -9.03
C LEU A 31 1.24 12.12 -10.08
N LEU A 32 1.66 10.89 -10.40
CA LEU A 32 1.02 10.07 -11.44
C LEU A 32 -0.30 9.40 -10.99
N LEU A 33 -0.34 8.84 -9.77
CA LEU A 33 -1.47 8.06 -9.25
C LEU A 33 -2.24 8.78 -8.14
N GLY A 34 -1.75 9.91 -7.65
CA GLY A 34 -2.40 10.68 -6.58
C GLY A 34 -3.77 11.18 -6.99
N GLN A 35 -3.90 11.77 -8.18
CA GLN A 35 -5.20 12.22 -8.68
C GLN A 35 -6.16 11.04 -8.86
N TRP A 36 -5.69 9.90 -9.39
CA TRP A 36 -6.52 8.70 -9.49
C TRP A 36 -7.00 8.21 -8.13
N SER A 37 -6.10 8.16 -7.14
CA SER A 37 -6.41 7.75 -5.76
C SER A 37 -7.40 8.69 -5.10
N PHE A 38 -7.22 10.00 -5.28
CA PHE A 38 -8.07 11.04 -4.71
C PHE A 38 -9.49 11.01 -5.31
N TYR A 39 -9.62 10.94 -6.64
CA TYR A 39 -10.92 10.77 -7.30
C TYR A 39 -11.58 9.43 -6.96
N GLY A 40 -10.79 8.37 -6.79
CA GLY A 40 -11.32 7.06 -6.41
C GLY A 40 -11.89 7.01 -4.99
N ILE A 41 -11.28 7.72 -4.04
CA ILE A 41 -11.80 7.80 -2.67
C ILE A 41 -13.06 8.67 -2.62
N PHE A 42 -13.03 9.87 -3.18
CA PHE A 42 -14.08 10.89 -2.97
C PHE A 42 -15.18 10.95 -4.05
N ARG A 43 -14.97 10.39 -5.25
CA ARG A 43 -15.95 10.48 -6.36
C ARG A 43 -16.30 9.13 -6.99
N CYS A 44 -15.68 8.03 -6.57
CA CYS A 44 -16.02 6.72 -7.13
C CYS A 44 -17.42 6.29 -6.65
N PRO A 45 -18.38 6.01 -7.56
CA PRO A 45 -19.75 5.64 -7.19
C PRO A 45 -19.90 4.18 -6.74
N PHE A 46 -18.86 3.36 -6.91
CA PHE A 46 -18.91 1.93 -6.56
C PHE A 46 -18.57 1.69 -5.09
N VAL A 47 -19.07 0.59 -4.53
CA VAL A 47 -18.78 0.20 -3.15
C VAL A 47 -17.31 -0.21 -2.99
N VAL A 48 -16.74 -0.94 -3.96
CA VAL A 48 -15.29 -1.19 -3.99
C VAL A 48 -14.64 -0.22 -4.97
N PRO A 49 -13.80 0.72 -4.48
CA PRO A 49 -13.16 1.69 -5.36
C PRO A 49 -12.10 1.05 -6.25
N PHE A 50 -11.77 1.76 -7.32
CA PHE A 50 -10.72 1.40 -8.30
C PHE A 50 -11.03 0.15 -9.15
N VAL A 51 -12.10 -0.57 -8.84
CA VAL A 51 -12.60 -1.72 -9.62
C VAL A 51 -13.72 -1.25 -10.57
N SER A 52 -13.94 -1.98 -11.67
CA SER A 52 -15.00 -1.71 -12.65
C SER A 52 -14.93 -0.32 -13.31
N CYS A 53 -13.72 0.23 -13.48
CA CYS A 53 -13.51 1.55 -14.10
C CYS A 53 -14.07 1.65 -15.53
N GLN A 54 -14.24 0.54 -16.24
CA GLN A 54 -14.87 0.46 -17.58
C GLN A 54 -16.33 0.93 -17.57
N ASN A 55 -17.05 0.65 -16.48
CA ASN A 55 -18.48 0.96 -16.32
C ASN A 55 -18.70 2.26 -15.54
N CYS A 56 -17.62 3.02 -15.25
CA CYS A 56 -17.66 4.21 -14.43
C CYS A 56 -18.16 5.41 -15.26
N PRO A 57 -19.20 6.13 -14.80
CA PRO A 57 -19.65 7.32 -15.51
C PRO A 57 -18.65 8.48 -15.40
N VAL A 58 -17.74 8.50 -14.42
CA VAL A 58 -16.84 9.65 -14.15
C VAL A 58 -15.75 9.79 -15.21
N LEU A 59 -15.97 10.67 -16.19
CA LEU A 59 -15.07 10.93 -17.33
C LEU A 59 -13.74 11.55 -16.92
N THR A 60 -13.75 12.39 -15.89
CA THR A 60 -12.57 13.11 -15.37
C THR A 60 -11.64 12.22 -14.54
N CYS A 61 -12.01 10.96 -14.30
CA CYS A 61 -11.19 10.04 -13.52
C CYS A 61 -10.15 9.37 -14.41
N HIS A 62 -8.87 9.58 -14.10
CA HIS A 62 -7.73 8.91 -14.74
C HIS A 62 -7.81 7.36 -14.68
N GLY A 63 -8.64 6.81 -13.78
CA GLY A 63 -8.94 5.38 -13.72
C GLY A 63 -9.51 4.81 -15.02
N ARG A 64 -10.18 5.62 -15.84
CA ARG A 64 -10.68 5.18 -17.15
C ARG A 64 -9.54 4.95 -18.15
N LEU A 65 -8.45 5.72 -18.07
CA LEU A 65 -7.26 5.50 -18.91
C LEU A 65 -6.63 4.13 -18.63
N PHE A 66 -6.54 3.75 -17.35
CA PHE A 66 -6.06 2.44 -16.94
C PHE A 66 -6.97 1.28 -17.36
N SER A 67 -8.24 1.56 -17.69
CA SER A 67 -9.18 0.54 -18.19
C SER A 67 -9.03 0.24 -19.69
N VAL A 68 -8.46 1.17 -20.45
CA VAL A 68 -8.17 1.01 -21.89
C VAL A 68 -6.85 0.26 -22.07
N PHE A 69 -5.87 0.50 -21.20
CA PHE A 69 -4.60 -0.22 -21.18
C PHE A 69 -4.68 -1.47 -20.29
N TRP A 70 -5.15 -2.59 -20.84
CA TRP A 70 -5.14 -3.90 -20.18
C TRP A 70 -3.75 -4.29 -19.62
N GLY A 71 -2.68 -3.77 -20.22
CA GLY A 71 -1.31 -3.91 -19.72
C GLY A 71 -1.11 -3.38 -18.29
N PHE A 72 -1.76 -2.29 -17.88
CA PHE A 72 -1.63 -1.77 -16.52
C PHE A 72 -2.17 -2.74 -15.45
N TRP A 73 -3.30 -3.39 -15.75
CA TRP A 73 -3.89 -4.39 -14.88
C TRP A 73 -3.11 -5.70 -14.83
N ALA A 74 -2.35 -6.03 -15.88
CA ALA A 74 -1.43 -7.18 -15.88
C ALA A 74 -0.07 -6.85 -15.20
N LEU A 75 0.38 -5.59 -15.27
CA LEU A 75 1.61 -5.14 -14.63
C LEU A 75 1.53 -5.19 -13.10
N LEU A 76 0.36 -4.92 -12.50
CA LEU A 76 0.17 -5.01 -11.05
C LEU A 76 0.41 -6.43 -10.48
N PRO A 77 -0.29 -7.50 -10.93
CA PRO A 77 -0.05 -8.85 -10.46
C PRO A 77 1.34 -9.35 -10.87
N LEU A 78 1.88 -8.96 -12.02
CA LEU A 78 3.26 -9.28 -12.39
C LEU A 78 4.24 -8.65 -11.39
N SER A 79 4.07 -7.38 -11.05
CA SER A 79 4.90 -6.71 -10.04
C SER A 79 4.76 -7.34 -8.65
N ALA A 80 3.57 -7.84 -8.31
CA ALA A 80 3.32 -8.57 -7.07
C ALA A 80 4.05 -9.92 -7.05
N LEU A 81 4.08 -10.64 -8.17
CA LEU A 81 4.81 -11.90 -8.30
C LEU A 81 6.34 -11.68 -8.31
N LEU A 82 6.81 -10.58 -8.87
CA LEU A 82 8.24 -10.28 -8.90
C LEU A 82 8.74 -9.75 -7.55
N PHE A 83 8.05 -8.77 -6.96
CA PHE A 83 8.55 -8.00 -5.81
C PHE A 83 7.67 -8.09 -4.54
N GLY A 84 6.57 -8.85 -4.60
CA GLY A 84 5.66 -9.02 -3.47
C GLY A 84 4.95 -7.73 -3.10
N ARG A 85 5.04 -7.35 -1.83
CA ARG A 85 4.42 -6.14 -1.27
C ARG A 85 5.21 -4.84 -1.51
N ALA A 86 6.21 -4.87 -2.40
CA ALA A 86 7.03 -3.70 -2.77
C ALA A 86 6.21 -2.51 -3.27
N PHE A 87 5.11 -2.75 -3.99
CA PHE A 87 4.24 -1.69 -4.49
C PHE A 87 3.74 -0.74 -3.38
N CYS A 88 3.36 -1.29 -2.22
CA CYS A 88 2.91 -0.49 -1.07
C CYS A 88 3.98 0.47 -0.54
N GLY A 89 5.26 0.10 -0.66
CA GLY A 89 6.39 0.91 -0.20
C GLY A 89 6.92 1.90 -1.24
N TRP A 90 6.87 1.57 -2.53
CA TRP A 90 7.54 2.32 -3.60
C TRP A 90 6.61 3.19 -4.45
N ALA A 91 5.37 2.74 -4.69
CA ALA A 91 4.49 3.33 -5.70
C ALA A 91 3.09 3.71 -5.19
N CYS A 92 2.62 3.12 -4.08
CA CYS A 92 1.29 3.41 -3.57
C CYS A 92 1.21 4.82 -2.93
N PRO A 93 0.41 5.76 -3.47
CA PRO A 93 0.26 7.10 -2.89
C PRO A 93 -0.41 7.06 -1.51
N GLY A 94 -1.36 6.14 -1.28
CA GLY A 94 -1.95 5.92 0.04
C GLY A 94 -0.94 5.42 1.08
N GLY A 95 0.07 4.65 0.65
CA GLY A 95 1.20 4.25 1.48
C GLY A 95 2.03 5.47 1.91
N LEU A 96 2.38 6.35 0.97
CA LEU A 96 3.10 7.59 1.27
C LEU A 96 2.32 8.49 2.24
N VAL A 97 1.02 8.69 2.02
CA VAL A 97 0.17 9.49 2.93
C VAL A 97 0.19 8.90 4.35
N ASN A 98 0.04 7.58 4.49
CA ASN A 98 0.11 6.92 5.80
C ASN A 98 1.49 7.04 6.46
N GLN A 99 2.57 7.03 5.68
CA GLN A 99 3.93 7.28 6.19
C GLN A 99 4.09 8.71 6.69
N LEU A 100 3.60 9.70 5.93
CA LEU A 100 3.61 11.11 6.32
C LEU A 100 2.79 11.36 7.59
N LEU A 101 1.58 10.78 7.67
CA LEU A 101 0.77 10.85 8.88
C LEU A 101 1.45 10.19 10.09
N GLY A 102 2.13 9.07 9.88
CA GLY A 102 2.92 8.41 10.92
C GLY A 102 4.16 9.19 11.36
N MET A 103 4.71 10.05 10.50
CA MET A 103 5.79 10.99 10.85
C MET A 103 5.27 12.21 11.62
N ALA A 104 4.07 12.69 11.29
CA ALA A 104 3.40 13.82 11.94
C ALA A 104 2.70 13.45 13.25
N ALA A 105 2.57 12.16 13.56
CA ALA A 105 1.91 11.64 14.76
C ALA A 105 2.57 12.16 16.06
N PRO A 106 1.88 12.97 16.89
CA PRO A 106 2.42 13.52 18.14
C PRO A 106 2.61 12.42 19.20
N LEU A 107 1.72 11.42 19.18
CA LEU A 107 1.86 10.21 19.98
C LEU A 107 2.78 9.26 19.20
N LYS A 108 4.08 9.35 19.46
CA LYS A 108 5.14 8.46 18.95
C LYS A 108 5.01 7.02 19.47
N ALA A 109 3.79 6.55 19.75
CA ALA A 109 3.45 5.15 19.85
C ALA A 109 3.64 4.53 18.46
N ARG A 110 4.91 4.39 18.02
CA ARG A 110 5.28 3.34 17.09
C ARG A 110 4.75 2.08 17.74
N ALA A 111 3.62 1.59 17.26
CA ALA A 111 2.97 0.35 17.66
C ALA A 111 3.83 -0.87 17.22
N ALA A 112 5.14 -0.75 17.39
CA ALA A 112 6.14 -1.78 17.25
C ALA A 112 6.05 -2.77 18.42
N ARG A 113 5.49 -2.38 19.58
CA ARG A 113 5.37 -3.25 20.75
C ARG A 113 4.01 -3.92 20.93
N PHE A 114 2.93 -3.33 20.39
CA PHE A 114 1.55 -3.65 20.82
C PHE A 114 0.57 -4.02 19.71
N THR A 115 1.07 -4.52 18.58
CA THR A 115 0.17 -5.00 17.54
C THR A 115 0.41 -6.47 17.24
N PRO A 116 -0.49 -7.33 17.73
CA PRO A 116 -0.36 -8.78 17.69
C PRO A 116 -0.96 -9.38 16.40
N TRP A 117 -1.00 -10.72 16.39
CA TRP A 117 -1.47 -11.66 15.36
C TRP A 117 -2.73 -11.26 14.56
N PHE A 118 -3.60 -10.39 15.10
CA PHE A 118 -4.84 -9.96 14.44
C PHE A 118 -4.65 -8.90 13.34
N ALA A 119 -3.47 -8.28 13.23
CA ALA A 119 -3.19 -7.28 12.19
C ALA A 119 -3.48 -7.75 10.75
N PRO A 120 -2.99 -8.94 10.30
CA PRO A 120 -3.32 -9.45 8.97
C PRO A 120 -4.79 -9.87 8.82
N ALA A 121 -5.50 -10.19 9.91
CA ALA A 121 -6.88 -10.70 9.84
C ALA A 121 -7.84 -9.62 9.34
N GLY A 122 -7.72 -8.37 9.81
CA GLY A 122 -8.57 -7.27 9.34
C GLY A 122 -8.44 -7.01 7.84
N GLY A 123 -7.21 -7.07 7.31
CA GLY A 123 -6.96 -6.90 5.88
C GLY A 123 -7.55 -8.04 5.04
N LEU A 124 -7.48 -9.28 5.54
CA LEU A 124 -8.11 -10.44 4.90
C LEU A 124 -9.64 -10.38 4.94
N ILE A 125 -10.23 -9.92 6.05
CA ILE A 125 -11.67 -9.66 6.15
C ILE A 125 -12.07 -8.58 5.14
N ALA A 126 -11.34 -7.47 5.07
CA ALA A 126 -11.60 -6.41 4.10
C ALA A 126 -11.50 -6.93 2.65
N LEU A 127 -10.51 -7.78 2.36
CA LEU A 127 -10.35 -8.42 1.06
C LEU A 127 -11.53 -9.37 0.74
N ALA A 128 -11.94 -10.19 1.70
CA ALA A 128 -13.08 -11.11 1.57
C ALA A 128 -14.39 -10.34 1.35
N VAL A 129 -14.63 -9.27 2.10
CA VAL A 129 -15.79 -8.39 1.93
C VAL A 129 -15.77 -7.72 0.56
N CYS A 130 -14.64 -7.18 0.12
CA CYS A 130 -14.52 -6.60 -1.22
C CYS A 130 -14.76 -7.63 -2.32
N GLY A 131 -14.25 -8.86 -2.14
CA GLY A 131 -14.49 -9.99 -3.04
C GLY A 131 -15.96 -10.37 -3.10
N TYR A 132 -16.63 -10.48 -1.94
CA TYR A 132 -18.06 -10.77 -1.85
C TYR A 132 -18.91 -9.69 -2.54
N VAL A 133 -18.64 -8.40 -2.27
CA VAL A 133 -19.33 -7.28 -2.92
C VAL A 133 -19.13 -7.31 -4.43
N TRP A 134 -17.95 -7.72 -4.90
CA TRP A 134 -17.66 -7.81 -6.32
C TRP A 134 -18.36 -8.98 -7.00
N PHE A 135 -18.16 -10.20 -6.50
CA PHE A 135 -18.65 -11.42 -7.14
C PHE A 135 -20.14 -11.67 -6.90
N SER A 136 -20.65 -11.38 -5.69
CA SER A 136 -22.05 -11.68 -5.33
C SER A 136 -23.00 -10.53 -5.63
N MET A 137 -22.59 -9.28 -5.42
CA MET A 137 -23.45 -8.10 -5.61
C MET A 137 -23.19 -7.36 -6.92
N GLY A 138 -22.25 -7.82 -7.74
CA GLY A 138 -21.98 -7.23 -9.06
C GLY A 138 -21.49 -5.78 -9.03
N GLN A 139 -20.90 -5.32 -7.91
CA GLN A 139 -20.53 -3.92 -7.67
C GLN A 139 -21.69 -2.94 -7.85
N PRO A 140 -22.62 -2.84 -6.88
CA PRO A 140 -23.73 -1.91 -6.99
C PRO A 140 -23.20 -0.48 -7.06
N ARG A 141 -23.83 0.32 -7.92
CA ARG A 141 -23.59 1.77 -7.97
C ARG A 141 -24.30 2.38 -6.78
N ALA A 142 -23.53 2.73 -5.76
CA ALA A 142 -24.05 3.33 -4.54
C ALA A 142 -24.39 4.80 -4.72
N ASN A 143 -23.79 5.51 -5.69
CA ASN A 143 -24.07 6.94 -5.92
C ASN A 143 -24.22 7.29 -7.39
N VAL A 144 -25.03 8.33 -7.67
CA VAL A 144 -25.09 9.00 -8.96
C VAL A 144 -23.98 10.06 -8.99
N PRO A 145 -22.99 9.96 -9.91
CA PRO A 145 -21.87 10.89 -9.92
C PRO A 145 -22.29 12.29 -10.39
N ILE A 146 -22.21 13.26 -9.49
CA ILE A 146 -22.51 14.66 -9.75
C ILE A 146 -21.34 15.34 -10.48
N ARG A 147 -21.62 15.90 -11.66
CA ARG A 147 -20.64 16.63 -12.48
C ARG A 147 -20.84 18.13 -12.37
N THR A 148 -20.29 18.73 -11.32
CA THR A 148 -19.98 20.16 -11.34
C THR A 148 -18.56 20.37 -11.90
N GLY A 149 -18.31 21.53 -12.51
CA GLY A 149 -17.00 21.90 -13.08
C GLY A 149 -15.89 21.95 -12.03
N GLU A 150 -16.24 22.21 -10.77
CA GLU A 150 -15.32 22.31 -9.64
C GLU A 150 -15.26 21.02 -8.79
N PHE A 151 -14.05 20.57 -8.46
CA PHE A 151 -13.86 19.32 -7.70
C PHE A 151 -14.48 19.37 -6.30
N PHE A 152 -14.19 20.42 -5.52
CA PHE A 152 -14.62 20.49 -4.12
C PHE A 152 -16.15 20.60 -3.99
N GLN A 153 -16.79 21.37 -4.87
CA GLN A 153 -18.25 21.46 -4.92
C GLN A 153 -18.87 20.09 -5.24
N ALA A 154 -18.30 19.35 -6.19
CA ALA A 154 -18.80 18.03 -6.52
C ALA A 154 -18.67 17.04 -5.36
N VAL A 155 -17.57 17.11 -4.61
CA VAL A 155 -17.37 16.26 -3.42
C VAL A 155 -18.40 16.63 -2.35
N ALA A 156 -18.60 17.92 -2.07
CA ALA A 156 -19.61 18.37 -1.10
C ALA A 156 -21.01 17.87 -1.45
N LEU A 157 -21.44 18.04 -2.70
CA LEU A 157 -22.73 17.55 -3.20
C LEU A 157 -22.83 16.02 -3.16
N THR A 158 -21.71 15.33 -3.38
CA THR A 158 -21.66 13.86 -3.26
C THR A 158 -21.91 13.44 -1.82
N PHE A 159 -21.34 14.12 -0.82
CA PHE A 159 -21.61 13.82 0.59
C PHE A 159 -23.06 14.09 1.00
N GLU A 160 -23.69 15.11 0.42
CA GLU A 160 -25.08 15.46 0.70
C GLU A 160 -26.08 14.44 0.12
N HIS A 161 -25.81 13.93 -1.08
CA HIS A 161 -26.71 13.02 -1.79
C HIS A 161 -26.24 11.56 -1.77
N ALA A 162 -25.25 11.24 -0.92
CA ALA A 162 -24.67 9.92 -0.90
C ALA A 162 -25.59 8.87 -0.28
N ASP A 163 -25.63 7.67 -0.88
CA ASP A 163 -26.17 6.49 -0.23
C ASP A 163 -25.35 6.11 1.02
N ARG A 164 -26.03 5.45 1.96
CA ARG A 164 -25.46 5.00 3.23
C ARG A 164 -24.23 4.13 3.04
N LEU A 165 -24.21 3.23 2.04
CA LEU A 165 -23.07 2.36 1.78
C LEU A 165 -21.83 3.14 1.36
N TRP A 166 -22.01 4.18 0.55
CA TRP A 166 -20.92 5.05 0.12
C TRP A 166 -20.35 5.86 1.29
N ILE A 167 -21.23 6.40 2.15
CA ILE A 167 -20.82 7.16 3.34
C ILE A 167 -20.03 6.25 4.30
N VAL A 168 -20.55 5.05 4.61
CA VAL A 168 -19.87 4.10 5.50
C VAL A 168 -18.50 3.73 4.95
N ARG A 169 -18.41 3.38 3.67
CA ARG A 169 -17.14 3.08 2.99
C ARG A 169 -16.15 4.25 3.15
N THR A 170 -16.54 5.47 2.76
CA THR A 170 -15.66 6.65 2.80
C THR A 170 -15.26 6.99 4.23
N ALA A 171 -16.17 6.90 5.19
CA ALA A 171 -15.90 7.10 6.61
C ALA A 171 -14.90 6.08 7.16
N VAL A 172 -15.00 4.80 6.77
CA VAL A 172 -14.03 3.77 7.18
C VAL A 172 -12.64 4.06 6.61
N VAL A 173 -12.53 4.43 5.33
CA VAL A 173 -11.24 4.76 4.70
C VAL A 173 -10.60 5.98 5.35
N LEU A 174 -11.35 7.08 5.49
CA LEU A 174 -10.85 8.33 6.06
C LEU A 174 -10.56 8.18 7.55
N GLY A 175 -11.45 7.53 8.30
CA GLY A 175 -11.29 7.30 9.74
C GLY A 175 -10.06 6.46 10.07
N LEU A 176 -9.82 5.36 9.35
CA LEU A 176 -8.64 4.53 9.57
C LEU A 176 -7.34 5.16 9.04
N THR A 177 -7.44 6.02 8.03
CA THR A 177 -6.28 6.82 7.59
C THR A 177 -5.96 7.91 8.63
N ALA A 178 -6.97 8.58 9.19
CA ALA A 178 -6.81 9.55 10.27
C ALA A 178 -6.30 8.90 11.57
N LEU A 179 -6.70 7.64 11.85
CA LEU A 179 -6.14 6.82 12.93
C LEU A 179 -4.62 6.65 12.76
N GLY A 180 -4.09 6.81 11.54
CA GLY A 180 -2.67 6.93 11.24
C GLY A 180 -1.90 7.99 12.06
N LEU A 181 -2.59 9.02 12.56
CA LEU A 181 -2.02 10.07 13.43
C LEU A 181 -1.74 9.58 14.86
N GLY A 182 -2.36 8.48 15.30
CA GLY A 182 -2.08 7.84 16.59
C GLY A 182 -1.39 6.48 16.46
N LEU A 183 -1.71 5.74 15.40
CA LEU A 183 -1.18 4.42 15.09
C LEU A 183 -0.59 4.44 13.68
N ALA A 184 0.72 4.61 13.58
CA ALA A 184 1.41 4.69 12.29
C ALA A 184 1.00 3.54 11.34
N ASN A 185 0.61 3.91 10.12
CA ASN A 185 0.18 2.99 9.05
C ASN A 185 -1.05 2.13 9.37
N ALA A 186 -1.97 2.60 10.22
CA ALA A 186 -3.18 1.85 10.61
C ALA A 186 -3.97 1.30 9.41
N TRP A 187 -4.28 2.14 8.41
CA TRP A 187 -4.99 1.69 7.20
C TRP A 187 -4.27 0.55 6.48
N CYS A 188 -2.98 0.75 6.17
CA CYS A 188 -2.16 -0.22 5.45
C CYS A 188 -1.93 -1.51 6.25
N ARG A 189 -1.99 -1.45 7.58
CA ARG A 189 -1.76 -2.58 8.48
C ARG A 189 -3.00 -3.43 8.70
N TYR A 190 -4.18 -2.82 8.84
CA TYR A 190 -5.37 -3.49 9.34
C TYR A 190 -6.54 -3.59 8.37
N ALA A 191 -6.63 -2.74 7.35
CA ALA A 191 -7.86 -2.63 6.56
C ALA A 191 -7.68 -2.52 5.06
N CYS A 192 -6.45 -2.34 4.57
CA CYS A 192 -6.20 -2.22 3.13
C CYS A 192 -6.37 -3.58 2.43
N PRO A 193 -7.40 -3.76 1.58
CA PRO A 193 -7.66 -5.05 0.92
C PRO A 193 -6.56 -5.39 -0.08
N MET A 194 -6.06 -4.39 -0.82
CA MET A 194 -4.96 -4.57 -1.78
C MET A 194 -3.66 -4.94 -1.06
N GLY A 195 -3.38 -4.32 0.10
CA GLY A 195 -2.23 -4.67 0.93
C GLY A 195 -2.29 -6.11 1.43
N ALA A 196 -3.47 -6.60 1.80
CA ALA A 196 -3.69 -7.99 2.20
C ALA A 196 -3.50 -8.97 1.03
N ALA A 197 -4.02 -8.65 -0.16
CA ALA A 197 -3.81 -9.45 -1.36
C ALA A 197 -2.31 -9.60 -1.69
N LEU A 198 -1.54 -8.51 -1.63
CA LEU A 198 -0.09 -8.54 -1.85
C LEU A 198 0.67 -9.31 -0.75
N GLU A 199 0.22 -9.22 0.51
CA GLU A 199 0.80 -10.00 1.60
C GLU A 199 0.57 -11.51 1.42
N SER A 200 -0.56 -11.92 0.86
CA SER A 200 -0.83 -13.33 0.55
C SER A 200 0.10 -13.88 -0.54
N VAL A 201 0.43 -13.06 -1.55
CA VAL A 201 1.31 -13.46 -2.67
C VAL A 201 2.80 -13.31 -2.35
N LYS A 202 3.16 -12.52 -1.33
CA LYS A 202 4.55 -12.27 -0.91
C LYS A 202 5.41 -13.53 -0.72
N ARG A 203 4.83 -14.67 -0.32
CA ARG A 203 5.62 -15.92 -0.18
C ARG A 203 6.16 -16.40 -1.52
N ALA A 204 5.35 -16.28 -2.58
CA ALA A 204 5.69 -16.64 -3.95
C ALA A 204 6.59 -15.61 -4.65
N SER A 205 6.84 -14.43 -4.05
CA SER A 205 7.62 -13.38 -4.71
C SER A 205 9.08 -13.79 -4.92
N LEU A 206 9.60 -13.56 -6.14
CA LEU A 206 10.96 -13.92 -6.53
C LEU A 206 12.02 -13.06 -5.84
N PHE A 207 11.86 -11.73 -5.88
CA PHE A 207 12.76 -10.78 -5.27
C PHE A 207 12.19 -10.30 -3.93
N LYS A 208 12.96 -10.47 -2.86
CA LYS A 208 12.55 -10.07 -1.51
C LYS A 208 13.74 -9.60 -0.69
N VAL A 209 13.46 -8.80 0.34
CA VAL A 209 14.45 -8.47 1.36
C VAL A 209 14.54 -9.66 2.32
N PHE A 210 15.73 -10.23 2.47
CA PHE A 210 15.97 -11.37 3.36
C PHE A 210 17.13 -11.12 4.31
N MET A 211 17.15 -11.87 5.40
CA MET A 211 18.23 -11.84 6.40
C MET A 211 19.15 -13.05 6.19
N THR A 212 20.46 -12.81 6.26
CA THR A 212 21.48 -13.86 6.30
C THR A 212 21.64 -14.38 7.73
N PRO A 213 22.20 -15.59 7.90
CA PRO A 213 22.51 -16.14 9.22
C PRO A 213 23.50 -15.28 10.03
N ASP A 214 24.21 -14.33 9.40
CA ASP A 214 25.15 -13.42 10.07
C ASP A 214 24.47 -12.36 10.96
N CYS A 215 23.13 -12.33 10.98
CA CYS A 215 22.34 -11.42 11.78
C CYS A 215 22.50 -11.69 13.28
N ASN A 216 22.88 -10.66 14.03
CA ASN A 216 23.07 -10.72 15.48
C ASN A 216 21.83 -10.29 16.29
N GLY A 217 20.66 -10.12 15.67
CA GLY A 217 19.41 -9.79 16.37
C GLY A 217 19.33 -8.40 17.01
N CYS A 218 20.18 -7.44 16.62
CA CYS A 218 20.25 -6.10 17.24
C CYS A 218 19.02 -5.18 17.06
N ASP A 219 18.01 -5.59 16.29
CA ASP A 219 16.78 -4.83 16.00
C ASP A 219 16.95 -3.44 15.34
N ALA A 220 18.15 -3.12 14.83
CA ALA A 220 18.38 -1.87 14.11
C ALA A 220 17.43 -1.71 12.90
N CYS A 221 17.18 -2.80 12.17
CA CYS A 221 16.25 -2.82 11.04
C CYS A 221 14.80 -2.51 11.45
N ARG A 222 14.36 -3.03 12.61
CA ARG A 222 13.00 -2.82 13.14
C ARG A 222 12.77 -1.38 13.55
N ARG A 223 13.79 -0.71 14.09
CA ARG A 223 13.73 0.71 14.48
C ARG A 223 13.62 1.66 13.27
N VAL A 224 14.16 1.27 12.12
CA VAL A 224 14.08 2.08 10.89
C VAL A 224 12.82 1.75 10.08
N CYS A 225 12.28 0.53 10.21
CA CYS A 225 11.08 0.12 9.51
C CYS A 225 9.84 0.92 9.94
N GLU A 226 9.15 1.54 8.96
CA GLU A 226 7.90 2.28 9.20
C GLU A 226 6.75 1.38 9.65
N MET A 227 6.77 0.10 9.26
CA MET A 227 5.79 -0.91 9.69
C MET A 227 6.21 -1.61 11.00
N GLY A 228 7.42 -1.37 11.49
CA GLY A 228 7.96 -2.01 12.70
C GLY A 228 8.16 -3.54 12.56
N ALA A 229 8.34 -4.04 11.33
CA ALA A 229 8.53 -5.45 11.01
C ALA A 229 9.99 -5.74 10.63
N ARG A 230 10.47 -6.95 10.93
CA ARG A 230 11.74 -7.48 10.38
C ARG A 230 11.52 -8.05 8.97
N PRO A 231 12.58 -8.18 8.14
CA PRO A 231 12.47 -8.94 6.90
C PRO A 231 11.90 -10.36 7.17
N ALA A 232 11.07 -10.87 6.25
CA ALA A 232 10.27 -12.09 6.39
C ALA A 232 9.10 -12.06 7.40
N GLU A 233 9.01 -11.12 8.33
CA GLU A 233 7.82 -10.95 9.20
C GLU A 233 6.63 -10.41 8.42
N THR A 234 5.43 -10.57 8.97
CA THR A 234 4.18 -10.03 8.40
C THR A 234 4.26 -8.50 8.30
N ASN A 235 3.64 -7.92 7.27
CA ASN A 235 3.65 -6.46 7.01
C ASN A 235 4.98 -5.85 6.53
N CYS A 236 6.04 -6.64 6.32
CA CYS A 236 7.21 -6.17 5.59
C CYS A 236 6.83 -5.81 4.14
N THR A 237 7.08 -4.56 3.74
CA THR A 237 6.75 -4.04 2.41
C THR A 237 7.88 -4.18 1.39
N ASN A 238 8.98 -4.89 1.69
CA ASN A 238 10.15 -4.98 0.81
C ASN A 238 10.69 -3.61 0.34
N CYS A 239 10.56 -2.56 1.16
CA CYS A 239 11.01 -1.21 0.83
C CYS A 239 12.54 -1.02 0.87
N ALA A 240 13.26 -1.98 1.45
CA ALA A 240 14.72 -2.04 1.52
C ALA A 240 15.43 -0.97 2.38
N ASP A 241 14.71 -0.08 3.08
CA ASP A 241 15.30 0.91 4.00
C ASP A 241 16.19 0.34 5.11
N CYS A 242 15.98 -0.93 5.46
CA CYS A 242 16.75 -1.61 6.47
C CYS A 242 18.15 -2.04 5.97
N LEU A 243 18.42 -2.02 4.66
CA LEU A 243 19.74 -2.32 4.09
C LEU A 243 20.82 -1.38 4.62
N ASP A 244 20.53 -0.08 4.60
CA ASP A 244 21.47 0.97 5.02
C ASP A 244 21.59 1.07 6.55
N ALA A 245 20.62 0.51 7.28
CA ALA A 245 20.57 0.56 8.74
C ALA A 245 21.29 -0.63 9.41
N CYS A 246 21.63 -1.69 8.67
CA CYS A 246 22.20 -2.90 9.26
C CYS A 246 23.72 -2.74 9.49
N PRO A 247 24.20 -2.76 10.75
CA PRO A 247 25.63 -2.59 11.06
C PRO A 247 26.48 -3.80 10.62
N LYS A 248 25.88 -4.99 10.55
CA LYS A 248 26.55 -6.25 10.19
C LYS A 248 26.40 -6.65 8.71
N ASP A 249 25.73 -5.84 7.89
CA ASP A 249 25.44 -6.19 6.49
C ASP A 249 24.74 -7.55 6.31
N ALA A 250 23.89 -7.91 7.28
CA ALA A 250 23.19 -9.19 7.30
C ALA A 250 21.85 -9.14 6.54
N ILE A 251 21.52 -8.02 5.88
CA ILE A 251 20.27 -7.84 5.14
C ILE A 251 20.62 -7.65 3.67
N ARG A 252 20.01 -8.44 2.79
CA ARG A 252 20.23 -8.38 1.35
C ARG A 252 18.91 -8.31 0.58
N LEU A 253 18.96 -7.71 -0.60
CA LEU A 253 17.87 -7.69 -1.57
C LEU A 253 18.25 -8.60 -2.74
N GLY A 254 17.39 -9.56 -3.06
CA GLY A 254 17.64 -10.48 -4.17
C GLY A 254 16.69 -11.66 -4.19
N ARG A 255 17.05 -12.68 -4.96
CA ARG A 255 16.38 -13.97 -4.92
C ARG A 255 16.84 -14.72 -3.68
N LYS A 256 15.90 -15.08 -2.80
CA LYS A 256 16.22 -15.93 -1.64
C LYS A 256 16.71 -17.28 -2.18
N PRO A 257 17.93 -17.74 -1.80
CA PRO A 257 18.43 -19.05 -2.18
C PRO A 257 17.54 -20.17 -1.63
#